data_AF-A0A7C2G7E0-F1
#
_entry.id   AF-A0A7C2G7E0-F1
#
_cell.length_a   1.000
_cell.length_b   1.000
_cell.length_c   1.000
_cell.angle_alpha   90.00
_cell.angle_beta   90.00
_cell.angle_gamma   90.00
#
_symmetry.space_group_name_H-M   'P 1'
#
loop_
_entity.id
_entity.type
_entity.pdbx_description
1 polymer ?
#
loop_
_entity_poly.entity_id
_entity_poly.type
_entity_poly.pdbx_seq_one_letter_code
_entity_poly.pdbx_strand_id
1 'polypeptide(L)' 'MPAVELKDTNALPQDLQQLVAMYEAWIGDTVFARIVAHRPEAFRAFHEFYLSLLGGRVESEIKELARLRLARLNGCEY' A
#
# COMPACT_ATOMS: atom_id res chain seq x y z
N MET A 1 -6.08 4.55 -14.38
CA MET A 1 -4.66 4.34 -14.72
C MET A 1 -3.83 5.36 -13.95
N PRO A 2 -2.70 4.97 -13.35
CA PRO A 2 -1.89 5.89 -12.56
C PRO A 2 -1.28 6.99 -13.43
N ALA A 3 -1.15 8.20 -12.87
CA ALA A 3 -0.55 9.35 -13.55
C ALA A 3 0.99 9.26 -13.67
N VAL A 4 1.59 8.27 -13.02
CA VAL A 4 3.02 7.97 -13.07
C VAL A 4 3.22 6.52 -13.53
N GLU A 5 4.35 6.26 -14.17
CA GLU A 5 4.75 4.91 -14.54
C GLU A 5 4.87 4.00 -13.31
N LEU A 6 4.74 2.69 -13.50
CA LEU A 6 4.98 1.74 -12.42
C LEU A 6 6.46 1.37 -12.40
N LYS A 7 7.12 1.46 -11.24
CA LYS A 7 8.51 0.99 -11.12
C LYS A 7 8.62 -0.49 -11.49
N ASP A 8 9.67 -0.86 -12.19
CA ASP A 8 10.08 -2.25 -12.30
C ASP A 8 10.58 -2.73 -10.94
N THR A 9 9.96 -3.79 -10.41
CA THR A 9 10.30 -4.36 -9.10
C THR A 9 11.77 -4.78 -9.07
N ASN A 10 12.31 -5.35 -10.14
CA ASN A 10 13.69 -5.86 -10.15
C ASN A 10 14.74 -4.74 -10.05
N ALA A 11 14.36 -3.50 -10.38
CA ALA A 11 15.22 -2.33 -10.30
C ALA A 11 15.17 -1.63 -8.92
N LEU A 12 14.33 -2.10 -8.00
CA LEU A 12 14.21 -1.52 -6.65
C LEU A 12 15.27 -2.07 -5.70
N PRO A 13 15.61 -1.33 -4.62
CA PRO A 13 16.34 -1.88 -3.49
C PRO A 13 15.67 -3.14 -2.92
N GLN A 14 16.47 -4.09 -2.43
CA GLN A 14 16.01 -5.43 -2.03
C GLN A 14 14.88 -5.39 -0.98
N ASP A 15 14.96 -4.48 -0.02
CA ASP A 15 13.92 -4.28 1.00
C ASP A 15 12.58 -3.87 0.37
N LEU A 16 12.58 -3.00 -0.63
CA LEU A 16 11.36 -2.61 -1.32
C LEU A 16 10.83 -3.72 -2.23
N GLN A 17 11.70 -4.55 -2.82
CA GLN A 17 11.26 -5.74 -3.56
C GLN A 17 10.47 -6.68 -2.67
N GLN A 18 10.94 -6.89 -1.43
CA GLN A 18 10.25 -7.72 -0.44
C GLN A 18 8.91 -7.11 -0.04
N LEU A 19 8.84 -5.79 0.17
CA LEU A 19 7.58 -5.11 0.44
C LEU A 19 6.59 -5.28 -0.72
N VAL A 20 7.01 -5.07 -1.97
CA VAL A 20 6.16 -5.27 -3.15
C VAL A 20 5.63 -6.72 -3.20
N ALA A 21 6.49 -7.71 -3.00
CA ALA A 21 6.08 -9.13 -2.99
C ALA A 21 5.09 -9.44 -1.85
N MET A 22 5.25 -8.81 -0.69
CA MET A 22 4.32 -8.95 0.43
C MET A 22 2.95 -8.34 0.11
N TYR A 23 2.88 -7.17 -0.54
CA TYR A 23 1.61 -6.59 -0.99
C TYR A 23 0.92 -7.47 -2.05
N GLU A 24 1.67 -8.05 -2.98
CA GLU A 24 1.15 -9.04 -3.94
C GLU A 24 0.55 -10.25 -3.22
N ALA A 25 1.26 -10.83 -2.24
CA ALA A 25 0.77 -11.98 -1.50
C ALA A 25 -0.45 -11.67 -0.61
N TRP A 26 -0.52 -10.44 -0.09
CA TRP A 26 -1.59 -10.03 0.83
C TRP A 26 -2.87 -9.59 0.11
N ILE A 27 -2.75 -8.74 -0.92
CA ILE A 27 -3.88 -8.06 -1.57
C ILE A 27 -4.08 -8.57 -3.01
N GLY A 28 -3.05 -9.14 -3.64
CA GLY A 28 -3.07 -9.49 -5.07
C GLY A 28 -2.91 -8.28 -5.99
N ASP A 29 -2.41 -7.15 -5.47
CA ASP A 29 -2.11 -5.95 -6.23
C ASP A 29 -0.82 -5.29 -5.75
N THR A 30 -0.02 -4.81 -6.71
CA THR A 30 1.25 -4.11 -6.50
C THR A 30 1.26 -2.68 -7.03
N VAL A 31 0.16 -2.19 -7.62
CA VAL A 31 0.10 -0.85 -8.22
C VAL A 31 0.49 0.23 -7.21
N PHE A 32 -0.11 0.25 -6.02
CA PHE A 32 0.26 1.18 -4.94
C PHE A 32 1.75 1.11 -4.59
N ALA A 33 2.25 -0.10 -4.30
CA ALA A 33 3.63 -0.31 -3.87
C ALA A 33 4.62 0.19 -4.94
N ARG A 34 4.36 -0.11 -6.22
CA ARG A 34 5.20 0.28 -7.36
C ARG A 34 5.12 1.78 -7.69
N ILE A 35 3.99 2.43 -7.38
CA ILE A 35 3.86 3.90 -7.48
C ILE A 35 4.67 4.57 -6.37
N VAL A 36 4.43 4.20 -5.11
CA VAL A 36 5.07 4.87 -3.97
C VAL A 36 6.57 4.58 -3.91
N ALA A 37 7.04 3.47 -4.51
CA ALA A 37 8.46 3.16 -4.66
C ALA A 37 9.28 4.23 -5.41
N HIS A 38 8.66 5.20 -6.11
CA HIS A 38 9.34 6.41 -6.59
C HIS A 38 9.96 7.24 -5.46
N ARG A 39 9.45 7.08 -4.24
CA ARG A 39 9.90 7.73 -3.01
C ARG A 39 10.16 6.66 -1.93
N PRO A 40 11.31 5.96 -1.98
CA PRO A 40 11.65 4.85 -1.09
C PRO A 40 11.41 5.11 0.41
N GLU A 41 11.85 6.27 0.90
CA GLU A 41 11.70 6.65 2.31
C GLU A 41 10.24 6.81 2.71
N ALA A 42 9.43 7.42 1.84
CA ALA A 42 8.00 7.55 2.06
C ALA A 42 7.30 6.19 2.01
N PHE A 43 7.74 5.26 1.15
CA PHE A 43 7.17 3.93 1.08
C PHE A 43 7.42 3.15 2.38
N ARG A 44 8.65 3.18 2.91
CA ARG A 44 9.00 2.54 4.19
C ARG A 44 8.17 3.13 5.34
N ALA A 45 8.16 4.45 5.47
CA ALA A 45 7.41 5.14 6.53
C ALA A 45 5.91 4.86 6.43
N PHE A 46 5.34 4.86 5.23
CA PHE A 46 3.93 4.51 5.01
C PHE A 46 3.65 3.08 5.44
N HIS A 47 4.50 2.13 5.04
CA HIS A 47 4.33 0.72 5.37
C HIS A 47 4.34 0.49 6.88
N GLU A 48 5.31 1.05 7.59
CA GLU A 48 5.42 0.98 9.06
C GLU A 48 4.17 1.57 9.74
N PHE A 49 3.74 2.75 9.29
CA PHE A 49 2.52 3.38 9.77
C PHE A 49 1.29 2.50 9.53
N TYR A 50 1.12 1.98 8.32
CA TYR A 50 -0.05 1.19 7.95
C TYR A 50 -0.14 -0.09 8.77
N LEU A 51 0.96 -0.83 8.94
CA LEU A 51 1.00 -2.01 9.80
C LEU A 51 0.61 -1.69 11.25
N SER A 52 1.06 -0.55 11.77
CA SER A 52 0.70 -0.13 13.14
C SER A 52 -0.81 0.05 13.33
N LEU A 53 -1.52 0.47 12.28
CA LEU A 53 -2.97 0.65 12.30
C LEU A 53 -3.75 -0.66 12.18
N LEU A 54 -3.16 -1.72 11.63
CA LEU A 54 -3.85 -3.01 11.51
C LEU A 54 -4.05 -3.68 12.87
N GLY A 55 -3.16 -3.45 13.83
CA GLY A 55 -3.30 -3.95 15.22
C GLY A 55 -4.26 -3.12 16.08
N GLY A 56 -4.50 -3.58 17.32
CA GLY A 56 -5.29 -2.84 18.31
C GLY A 56 -6.65 -3.45 18.63
N ARG A 57 -7.56 -2.64 19.20
CA ARG A 57 -8.85 -3.11 19.77
C ARG A 57 -9.98 -3.26 18.75
N VAL A 58 -9.86 -2.62 17.59
CA VAL A 58 -10.86 -2.69 16.52
C VAL A 58 -10.45 -3.80 15.57
N GLU A 59 -11.41 -4.65 15.21
CA GLU A 59 -11.24 -5.76 14.28
C GLU A 59 -10.83 -5.27 12.88
N SER A 60 -10.03 -6.08 12.18
CA SER A 60 -9.53 -5.77 10.82
C SER A 60 -10.65 -5.42 9.85
N GLU A 61 -11.75 -6.16 9.91
CA GLU A 61 -12.90 -6.07 9.03
C GLU A 61 -13.60 -4.71 9.17
N ILE A 62 -13.71 -4.20 10.40
CA ILE A 62 -14.30 -2.89 10.67
C ILE A 62 -13.40 -1.77 10.12
N LYS A 63 -12.08 -1.91 10.24
CA LYS A 63 -11.12 -0.95 9.67
C LYS A 63 -11.20 -0.93 8.14
N GLU A 64 -11.32 -2.08 7.50
CA GLU A 64 -11.49 -2.15 6.04
C GLU A 64 -12.83 -1.54 5.58
N LEU A 65 -13.93 -1.77 6.31
CA LEU A 65 -15.21 -1.11 6.02
C LEU A 65 -15.10 0.42 6.17
N ALA A 66 -14.41 0.90 7.20
CA ALA A 66 -14.16 2.33 7.38
C ALA A 66 -13.31 2.91 6.24
N ARG A 67 -12.24 2.21 5.84
CA ARG A 67 -11.38 2.58 4.70
C ARG A 67 -12.19 2.68 3.40
N LEU A 68 -13.02 1.68 3.12
CA LEU A 68 -13.89 1.67 1.94
C LEU A 68 -14.91 2.82 1.95
N ARG A 69 -15.50 3.11 3.12
CA ARG A 69 -16.43 4.24 3.25
C ARG A 69 -15.73 5.58 3.02
N LEU A 70 -14.54 5.76 3.58
CA LEU A 70 -13.74 6.96 3.39
C LEU A 70 -13.31 7.13 1.93
N ALA A 71 -12.87 6.07 1.27
CA ALA A 71 -12.51 6.11 -0.15
C ALA A 71 -13.70 6.60 -1.01
N ARG A 72 -14.90 6.03 -0.78
CA ARG A 72 -16.13 6.44 -1.48
C ARG A 72 -16.51 7.91 -1.23
N LEU A 73 -16.39 8.39 0.01
CA LEU A 73 -16.68 9.79 0.35
C LEU A 73 -15.72 10.77 -0.32
N ASN A 74 -14.48 10.35 -0.57
CA ASN A 74 -13.45 11.18 -1.20
C ASN A 74 -13.33 10.96 -2.72
N GLY A 75 -14.17 10.10 -3.32
CA GLY A 75 -14.04 9.75 -4.74
C GLY A 75 -12.72 9.06 -5.08
N CYS A 76 -12.14 8.32 -4.14
CA CYS A 76 -10.93 7.53 -4.39
C CYS A 76 -11.32 6.21 -5.06
N GLU A 77 -10.96 6.06 -6.34
CA GLU A 77 -11.35 4.92 -7.19
C GLU A 77 -10.30 3.80 -7.28
N TYR A 78 -9.11 4.02 -6.71
CA TYR A 78 -8.10 2.99 -6.53
C TYR A 78 -8.46 2.13 -5.32
#